data_AF-A0A947AWF2-F1
#
_entry.id   AF-A0A947AWF2-F1
#
_cell.length_a   1.000
_cell.length_b   1.000
_cell.length_c   1.000
_cell.angle_alpha   90.00
_cell.angle_beta   90.00
_cell.angle_gamma   90.00
#
_symmetry.space_group_name_H-M   'P 1'
#
loop_
_entity.id
_entity.type
_entity.pdbx_description
1 polymer ?
#
loop_
_entity_poly.entity_id
_entity_poly.type
_entity_poly.pdbx_seq_one_letter_code
_entity_poly.pdbx_strand_id
1 'polypeptide(L)'
;MEEANQNILFMQLIIQNQQIAMMAMGKVKNPVSDKIERNLEHAKIYIDTLDMLVAKTKGNLSEYEEKFLTETLKELKLNYVDEVDKDKNKGDETVEEKEDEKAAEKTNKNSDEKK
;
A
#
# COMPACT_ATOMS: atom_id res chain seq x y z
N MET A 1 -21.53 7.15 22.00
CA MET A 1 -20.08 6.91 22.25
C MET A 1 -19.55 5.80 21.36
N GLU A 2 -20.29 4.72 21.11
CA GLU A 2 -19.86 3.59 20.26
C GLU A 2 -19.86 3.92 18.76
N GLU A 3 -20.91 4.59 18.26
CA GLU A 3 -21.03 5.03 16.86
C GLU A 3 -19.93 6.03 16.45
N ALA A 4 -19.63 7.02 17.30
CA ALA A 4 -18.54 7.98 17.05
C ALA A 4 -17.17 7.28 16.92
N ASN A 5 -16.94 6.22 17.70
CA ASN A 5 -15.72 5.43 17.59
C ASN A 5 -15.69 4.62 16.29
N GLN A 6 -16.82 4.04 15.86
CA GLN A 6 -16.92 3.33 14.58
C GLN A 6 -16.62 4.25 13.39
N ASN A 7 -17.15 5.48 13.40
CA ASN A 7 -16.88 6.46 12.35
C ASN A 7 -15.38 6.82 12.30
N ILE A 8 -14.75 7.04 13.46
CA ILE A 8 -13.30 7.31 13.52
C ILE A 8 -12.50 6.14 12.94
N LEU A 9 -12.83 4.91 13.32
CA LEU A 9 -12.13 3.71 12.83
C LEU A 9 -12.32 3.51 11.32
N PHE A 10 -13.53 3.76 10.80
CA PHE A 10 -13.81 3.67 9.37
C PHE A 10 -13.01 4.71 8.57
N MET A 11 -13.01 5.96 9.04
CA MET A 11 -12.22 7.03 8.42
C MET A 11 -10.73 6.72 8.46
N GLN A 12 -10.23 6.22 9.59
CA GLN A 12 -8.82 5.81 9.73
C GLN A 12 -8.46 4.66 8.79
N LEU A 13 -9.36 3.69 8.59
CA LEU A 13 -9.16 2.60 7.62
C LEU A 13 -9.01 3.14 6.20
N ILE A 14 -9.85 4.10 5.80
CA ILE A 14 -9.77 4.73 4.47
C ILE A 14 -8.44 5.48 4.32
N ILE A 15 -8.08 6.30 5.31
CA ILE A 15 -6.82 7.06 5.31
C ILE A 15 -5.61 6.12 5.21
N GLN A 16 -5.60 5.03 5.99
CA GLN A 16 -4.51 4.05 5.94
C GLN A 16 -4.35 3.45 4.54
N ASN A 17 -5.45 3.00 3.92
CA ASN A 17 -5.41 2.45 2.57
C ASN A 17 -4.96 3.50 1.55
N GLN A 18 -5.42 4.76 1.68
CA GLN A 18 -4.98 5.87 0.84
C GLN A 18 -3.47 6.10 0.94
N GLN A 19 -2.92 6.15 2.16
CA GLN A 19 -1.49 6.38 2.37
C GLN A 19 -0.64 5.26 1.78
N ILE A 20 -1.04 4.00 1.96
CA ILE A 20 -0.30 2.87 1.39
C ILE A 20 -0.36 2.89 -0.14
N ALA A 21 -1.52 3.20 -0.74
CA ALA A 21 -1.63 3.36 -2.19
C ALA A 21 -0.71 4.47 -2.72
N MET A 22 -0.69 5.63 -2.05
CA MET A 22 0.17 6.77 -2.43
C MET A 22 1.66 6.46 -2.31
N MET A 23 2.06 5.73 -1.27
CA MET A 23 3.43 5.25 -1.10
C MET A 23 3.80 4.26 -2.19
N ALA A 24 2.94 3.28 -2.49
CA ALA A 24 3.15 2.30 -3.56
C ALA A 24 3.17 2.95 -4.97
N MET A 25 2.51 4.09 -5.16
CA MET A 25 2.64 4.90 -6.38
C MET A 25 3.97 5.67 -6.46
N GLY A 26 4.80 5.63 -5.42
CA GLY A 26 6.05 6.38 -5.32
C GLY A 26 5.86 7.88 -5.05
N LYS A 27 4.64 8.31 -4.65
CA LYS A 27 4.35 9.72 -4.33
C LYS A 27 4.79 10.11 -2.91
N VAL A 28 4.98 9.12 -2.04
CA VAL A 28 5.38 9.31 -0.65
C VAL A 28 6.57 8.38 -0.35
N LYS A 29 7.56 8.87 0.38
CA LYS A 29 8.69 8.05 0.84
C LYS A 29 8.20 7.01 1.83
N ASN A 30 8.75 5.79 1.77
CA ASN A 30 8.52 4.81 2.82
C ASN A 30 9.22 5.29 4.11
N PRO A 31 8.49 5.52 5.21
CA PRO A 31 9.08 6.05 6.45
C PRO A 31 9.98 5.06 7.17
N VAL A 32 9.97 3.78 6.78
CA VAL A 32 10.80 2.71 7.36
C VAL A 32 12.07 2.49 6.55
N SER A 33 11.96 2.40 5.21
CA SER A 33 13.12 2.15 4.35
C SER A 33 13.82 3.42 3.87
N ASP A 34 13.22 4.60 4.05
CA ASP A 34 13.64 5.88 3.47
C ASP A 34 13.75 5.89 1.93
N LYS A 35 13.30 4.80 1.28
CA LYS A 35 13.29 4.62 -0.17
C LYS A 35 11.94 4.99 -0.76
N ILE A 36 11.97 5.47 -2.00
CA ILE A 36 10.78 5.62 -2.83
C ILE A 36 10.60 4.31 -3.59
N GLU A 37 9.79 3.41 -3.04
CA GLU A 37 9.46 2.13 -3.65
C GLU A 37 8.19 2.29 -4.49
N ARG A 38 8.34 2.28 -5.82
CA ARG A 38 7.21 2.39 -6.75
C ARG A 38 6.79 1.00 -7.24
N ASN A 39 5.61 0.56 -6.81
CA ASN A 39 4.96 -0.67 -7.22
C ASN A 39 3.48 -0.39 -7.53
N LEU A 40 3.20 -0.13 -8.81
CA LEU A 40 1.84 0.18 -9.28
C LEU A 40 0.87 -1.01 -9.10
N GLU A 41 1.34 -2.25 -9.20
CA GLU A 41 0.50 -3.41 -8.93
C GLU A 41 0.02 -3.42 -7.47
N HIS A 42 0.93 -3.10 -6.55
CA HIS A 42 0.59 -3.01 -5.14
C HIS A 42 -0.34 -1.82 -4.86
N ALA A 43 -0.13 -0.67 -5.51
CA ALA A 43 -1.05 0.47 -5.41
C ALA A 43 -2.47 0.11 -5.87
N LYS A 44 -2.60 -0.67 -6.96
CA LYS A 44 -3.88 -1.12 -7.49
C LYS A 44 -4.67 -1.95 -6.48
N ILE A 45 -4.01 -2.83 -5.74
CA ILE A 45 -4.68 -3.66 -4.71
C ILE A 45 -5.40 -2.80 -3.67
N TYR A 46 -4.80 -1.72 -3.19
CA TYR A 46 -5.42 -0.82 -2.21
C TYR A 46 -6.54 0.02 -2.83
N ILE A 47 -6.40 0.43 -4.09
CA ILE A 47 -7.48 1.12 -4.83
C ILE A 47 -8.68 0.19 -5.01
N ASP A 48 -8.45 -1.05 -5.43
CA ASP A 48 -9.50 -2.07 -5.59
C ASP A 48 -10.14 -2.41 -4.23
N THR A 49 -9.38 -2.37 -3.14
CA THR A 49 -9.92 -2.56 -1.78
C THR A 49 -10.89 -1.44 -1.41
N LEU A 50 -10.53 -0.18 -1.68
CA LEU A 50 -11.44 0.95 -1.45
C LEU A 50 -12.66 0.90 -2.38
N ASP A 51 -12.50 0.48 -3.64
CA ASP A 51 -13.61 0.27 -4.58
C ASP A 51 -14.58 -0.83 -4.09
N MET A 52 -14.03 -1.93 -3.60
CA MET A 52 -14.79 -3.00 -2.95
C MET A 52 -15.55 -2.48 -1.72
N LEU A 53 -14.93 -1.64 -0.89
CA LEU A 53 -15.60 -1.04 0.26
C LEU A 53 -16.80 -0.20 -0.17
N VAL A 54 -16.70 0.62 -1.22
CA VAL A 54 -17.86 1.36 -1.76
C VAL A 54 -18.99 0.39 -2.13
N ALA A 55 -18.68 -0.69 -2.83
CA ALA A 55 -19.69 -1.65 -3.26
C ALA A 55 -20.33 -2.43 -2.09
N LYS A 56 -19.51 -2.84 -1.11
CA LYS A 56 -19.96 -3.67 0.02
C LYS A 56 -20.64 -2.89 1.14
N THR A 57 -20.36 -1.61 1.28
CA THR A 57 -20.91 -0.76 2.35
C THR A 57 -22.06 0.14 1.88
N LYS A 58 -22.45 0.06 0.60
CA LYS A 58 -23.54 0.84 0.02
C LYS A 58 -24.83 0.73 0.86
N GLY A 59 -25.39 1.89 1.23
CA GLY A 59 -26.60 1.98 2.05
C GLY A 59 -26.37 1.80 3.55
N ASN A 60 -25.12 1.58 3.99
CA ASN A 60 -24.73 1.47 5.39
C ASN A 60 -23.79 2.60 5.84
N LEU A 61 -23.49 3.56 4.96
CA LEU A 61 -22.65 4.72 5.25
C LEU A 61 -23.52 5.96 5.50
N SER A 62 -23.05 6.83 6.39
CA SER A 62 -23.54 8.20 6.46
C SER A 62 -23.13 8.98 5.20
N GLU A 63 -23.81 10.09 4.91
CA GLU A 63 -23.50 10.96 3.77
C GLU A 63 -22.04 11.45 3.80
N TYR A 64 -21.53 11.74 4.99
CA TYR A 64 -20.15 12.15 5.19
C TYR A 64 -19.15 11.03 4.84
N GLU A 65 -19.40 9.81 5.32
CA GLU A 65 -18.53 8.65 5.06
C GLU A 65 -18.53 8.24 3.59
N GLU A 66 -19.72 8.21 2.97
CA GLU A 66 -19.85 7.91 1.55
C GLU A 66 -19.10 8.94 0.70
N LYS A 67 -19.28 10.23 1.01
CA LYS A 67 -18.57 11.30 0.31
C LYS A 67 -17.06 11.19 0.50
N PHE A 68 -16.58 10.98 1.72
CA PHE A 68 -15.15 10.86 1.99
C PHE A 68 -14.54 9.67 1.24
N LEU A 69 -15.15 8.49 1.35
CA LEU A 69 -14.66 7.29 0.67
C LEU A 69 -14.62 7.47 -0.86
N THR A 70 -15.68 8.03 -1.44
CA THR A 70 -15.77 8.22 -2.89
C THR A 70 -14.82 9.28 -3.41
N GLU A 71 -14.62 10.38 -2.69
CA GLU A 71 -13.63 11.42 -3.03
C GLU A 71 -12.20 10.87 -2.94
N THR A 72 -11.85 10.16 -1.86
CA THR A 72 -10.54 9.52 -1.71
C THR A 72 -10.29 8.51 -2.83
N LEU A 73 -11.26 7.65 -3.14
CA LEU A 73 -11.14 6.66 -4.22
C LEU A 73 -10.93 7.33 -5.57
N LYS A 74 -11.68 8.41 -5.85
CA LYS A 74 -11.54 9.16 -7.10
C LYS A 74 -10.15 9.77 -7.24
N GLU A 75 -9.66 10.42 -6.18
CA GLU A 75 -8.32 11.01 -6.15
C GLU A 75 -7.24 9.95 -6.41
N LEU A 76 -7.33 8.80 -5.74
CA LEU A 76 -6.39 7.70 -5.92
C LEU A 76 -6.40 7.13 -7.35
N LYS A 77 -7.58 6.96 -7.95
CA LYS A 77 -7.71 6.49 -9.33
C LYS A 77 -7.06 7.46 -10.32
N LEU A 78 -7.26 8.77 -10.14
CA LEU A 78 -6.61 9.80 -10.97
C LEU A 78 -5.09 9.74 -10.82
N ASN A 79 -4.60 9.74 -9.57
CA ASN A 79 -3.19 9.62 -9.27
C ASN A 79 -2.58 8.34 -9.88
N TYR A 80 -3.30 7.23 -9.85
CA TYR A 80 -2.85 5.96 -10.40
C TYR A 80 -2.72 6.01 -11.92
N VAL A 81 -3.73 6.54 -12.62
CA VAL A 81 -3.69 6.67 -14.09
C VAL A 81 -2.53 7.56 -14.50
N ASP A 82 -2.34 8.70 -13.84
CA ASP A 82 -1.21 9.60 -14.10
C ASP A 82 0.15 8.88 -13.95
N GLU A 83 0.31 8.08 -12.89
CA GLU A 83 1.55 7.34 -12.66
C GLU A 83 1.73 6.16 -13.62
N VAL A 84 0.66 5.48 -14.03
CA VAL A 84 0.70 4.43 -15.06
C VAL A 84 1.11 5.02 -16.42
N ASP A 85 0.59 6.20 -16.77
CA ASP A 85 0.94 6.84 -18.05
C ASP A 85 2.37 7.39 -18.05
N LYS A 86 2.89 7.81 -16.89
CA LYS A 86 4.32 8.09 -16.73
C LYS A 86 5.18 6.84 -16.86
N ASP A 87 4.71 5.67 -16.41
CA ASP A 87 5.43 4.40 -16.53
C ASP A 87 5.66 4.01 -17.99
N LYS A 88 4.61 4.12 -18.81
CA LYS A 88 4.65 3.82 -20.24
C LYS A 88 5.63 4.71 -21.01
N ASN A 89 5.89 5.92 -20.50
CA ASN A 89 6.79 6.90 -21.12
C ASN A 89 8.24 6.84 -20.57
N LYS A 90 8.53 6.05 -19.53
CA LYS A 90 9.83 5.98 -18.84
C LYS A 90 10.62 4.69 -19.12
N GLY A 91 10.47 4.12 -20.31
CA GLY A 91 11.19 2.90 -20.72
C GLY A 91 12.73 3.01 -20.84
N ASP A 92 13.40 4.01 -20.25
CA ASP A 92 14.86 4.21 -20.47
C ASP A 92 15.68 4.74 -19.27
N GLU A 93 15.21 4.64 -18.02
CA GLU A 93 16.10 4.86 -16.85
C GLU A 93 15.87 3.82 -15.76
N THR A 94 16.48 2.65 -15.97
CA THR A 94 16.84 1.72 -14.90
C THR A 94 17.94 2.32 -14.04
N VAL A 95 17.71 2.44 -12.73
CA VAL A 95 18.74 2.41 -11.69
C VAL A 95 18.19 1.46 -10.63
N GLU A 96 18.41 0.15 -10.74
CA GLU A 96 19.56 -0.56 -10.16
C GLU A 96 19.93 -0.08 -8.76
N GLU A 97 19.48 -0.80 -7.75
CA GLU A 97 20.39 -1.34 -6.73
C GLU A 97 20.05 -2.82 -6.54
N LYS A 98 20.90 -3.68 -7.11
CA LYS A 98 21.03 -5.09 -6.74
C LYS A 98 22.12 -5.23 -5.68
N GLU A 99 21.88 -6.20 -4.80
CA GLU A 99 22.84 -7.06 -4.09
C GLU A 99 23.69 -6.50 -2.93
N ASP A 100 23.41 -7.04 -1.73
CA ASP A 100 24.37 -7.72 -0.85
C ASP A 100 23.55 -8.72 0.03
N GLU A 101 23.94 -9.93 0.38
CA GLU A 101 24.85 -10.97 -0.15
C GLU A 101 24.48 -12.23 0.69
N LYS A 102 24.39 -13.43 0.09
CA LYS A 102 24.38 -14.71 0.82
C LYS A 102 25.81 -15.26 0.80
N ALA A 103 26.46 -15.41 1.96
CA ALA A 103 27.20 -16.62 2.40
C ALA A 103 28.24 -16.35 3.51
N ALA A 104 28.08 -17.02 4.66
CA ALA A 104 29.15 -17.58 5.50
C ALA A 104 28.48 -18.60 6.43
N GLU A 105 28.23 -19.83 6.00
CA GLU A 105 29.14 -20.99 6.03
C GLU A 105 29.03 -21.80 7.34
N LYS A 106 28.72 -23.08 7.16
CA LYS A 106 28.61 -24.12 8.18
C LYS A 106 30.00 -24.58 8.62
N THR A 107 30.26 -24.54 9.92
CA THR A 107 31.06 -25.52 10.69
C THR A 107 30.72 -25.27 12.17
N ASN A 108 30.30 -26.21 13.01
CA ASN A 108 30.80 -27.57 13.16
C ASN A 108 29.72 -28.50 13.74
N LYS A 109 29.90 -29.78 13.45
CA LYS A 109 29.02 -30.93 13.66
C LYS A 109 29.41 -31.66 14.96
N ASN A 110 28.46 -32.41 15.51
CA ASN A 110 28.58 -33.45 16.56
C ASN A 110 28.83 -32.94 18.00
N SER A 111 28.20 -33.50 19.03
CA SER A 111 27.70 -34.88 19.18
C SER A 111 26.62 -34.99 20.27
N ASP A 112 25.59 -35.76 19.93
CA ASP A 112 24.98 -36.87 20.69
C ASP A 112 24.69 -36.76 22.20
N GLU A 113 23.39 -36.91 22.49
CA GLU A 113 22.81 -37.91 23.38
C GLU A 113 23.66 -38.50 24.53
N LYS A 114 23.10 -38.32 25.73
CA LYS A 114 22.82 -39.40 26.69
C LYS A 114 24.00 -40.03 27.42
N LYS A 115 24.30 -39.51 28.62
CA LYS A 115 24.38 -40.34 29.83
C LYS A 115 24.19 -39.51 31.10
#